data_AF-A0A959RWU1-F1
#
_entry.id   AF-A0A959RWU1-F1
#
_cell.length_a   1.000
_cell.length_b   1.000
_cell.length_c   1.000
_cell.angle_alpha   90.00
_cell.angle_beta   90.00
_cell.angle_gamma   90.00
#
_symmetry.space_group_name_H-M   'P 1'
#
loop_
_entity.id
_entity.type
_entity.pdbx_description
1 polymer ?
#
loop_
_entity_poly.entity_id
_entity_poly.type
_entity_poly.pdbx_seq_one_letter_code
_entity_poly.pdbx_strand_id
1 'polypeptide(L)'
;MTKDEAKKILTNSISNLHSYRGSITNQDIDAEVINNVCLIILRKRREKPNHKDSLGDLLTNLLAIENDIPILIKAFTDAAIELFPDYFGVRNVLAVYLGVPNNLSWEGMWDFLADYFRSNHGVEINEVTTSITKVFSSIRHERFENNILVSESEVDRVININFDNEDNILVSIAPSLSPKKAALKSESENKKTYIGFDTDYSFIIDFDDFDEIETFTLEMPNRHLKIVYYE
;
A
#
# COMPACT_ATOMS: atom_id res chain seq x y z
N MET A 1 -4.08 16.94 17.10
CA MET A 1 -3.70 17.78 15.95
C MET A 1 -4.21 19.18 16.17
N THR A 2 -3.40 20.19 15.90
CA THR A 2 -3.74 21.61 16.08
C THR A 2 -4.25 22.25 14.78
N LYS A 3 -4.88 23.42 14.88
CA LYS A 3 -5.29 24.22 13.71
C LYS A 3 -4.09 24.55 12.82
N ASP A 4 -2.94 24.89 13.39
CA ASP A 4 -1.74 25.29 12.62
C ASP A 4 -1.15 24.10 11.85
N GLU A 5 -1.17 22.90 12.43
CA GLU A 5 -0.81 21.66 11.73
C GLU A 5 -1.77 21.40 10.56
N ALA A 6 -3.08 21.48 10.80
CA ALA A 6 -4.09 21.30 9.75
C ALA A 6 -3.94 22.35 8.63
N LYS A 7 -3.67 23.60 8.98
CA LYS A 7 -3.40 24.68 8.03
C LYS A 7 -2.18 24.38 7.16
N LYS A 8 -1.10 23.88 7.74
CA LYS A 8 0.11 23.49 6.99
C LYS A 8 -0.20 22.36 6.01
N ILE A 9 -0.94 21.33 6.45
CA ILE A 9 -1.34 20.21 5.59
C ILE A 9 -2.22 20.71 4.44
N LEU A 10 -3.26 21.49 4.72
CA LEU A 10 -4.15 22.05 3.70
C LEU A 10 -3.42 22.96 2.72
N THR A 11 -2.55 23.84 3.22
CA THR A 11 -1.77 24.74 2.36
C THR A 11 -0.91 23.94 1.39
N ASN A 12 -0.21 22.90 1.88
CA ASN A 12 0.61 22.04 1.04
C ASN A 12 -0.23 21.25 0.04
N SER A 13 -1.34 20.67 0.48
CA SER A 13 -2.22 19.85 -0.36
C SER A 13 -2.80 20.69 -1.51
N ILE A 14 -3.36 21.86 -1.20
CA ILE A 14 -3.96 22.77 -2.18
C ILE A 14 -2.90 23.38 -3.12
N SER A 15 -1.72 23.74 -2.59
CA SER A 15 -0.61 24.23 -3.43
C SER A 15 -0.14 23.16 -4.42
N ASN A 16 -0.06 21.89 -3.97
CA ASN A 16 0.28 20.79 -4.85
C ASN A 16 -0.81 20.55 -5.90
N LEU A 17 -2.08 20.55 -5.49
CA LEU A 17 -3.22 20.39 -6.38
C LEU A 17 -3.22 21.44 -7.50
N HIS A 18 -3.03 22.71 -7.14
CA HIS A 18 -2.91 23.81 -8.09
C HIS A 18 -1.69 23.65 -9.00
N SER A 19 -0.55 23.21 -8.45
CA SER A 19 0.65 22.97 -9.27
C SER A 19 0.46 21.83 -10.27
N TYR A 20 -0.27 20.78 -9.89
CA TYR A 20 -0.48 19.59 -10.71
C TYR A 20 -1.59 19.77 -11.76
N ARG A 21 -2.73 20.36 -11.38
CA ARG A 21 -3.90 20.57 -12.26
C ARG A 21 -3.98 21.95 -12.90
N GLY A 22 -3.14 22.90 -12.48
CA GLY A 22 -3.18 24.29 -12.92
C GLY A 22 -4.26 25.08 -12.19
N SER A 23 -5.51 24.98 -12.63
CA SER A 23 -6.63 25.70 -12.01
C SER A 23 -7.39 24.84 -11.01
N ILE A 24 -7.74 25.42 -9.85
CA ILE A 24 -8.60 24.79 -8.84
C ILE A 24 -9.92 25.53 -8.72
N THR A 25 -10.97 24.79 -8.42
CA THR A 25 -12.31 25.32 -8.16
C THR A 25 -12.61 25.34 -6.66
N ASN A 26 -13.66 26.06 -6.30
CA ASN A 26 -14.22 26.05 -4.95
C ASN A 26 -14.62 24.63 -4.48
N GLN A 27 -15.11 23.78 -5.38
CA GLN A 27 -15.44 22.39 -5.05
C GLN A 27 -14.19 21.55 -4.78
N ASP A 28 -13.08 21.86 -5.46
CA ASP A 28 -11.80 21.20 -5.16
C ASP A 28 -11.33 21.55 -3.73
N ILE A 29 -11.56 22.79 -3.26
CA ILE A 29 -11.24 23.18 -1.86
C ILE A 29 -12.09 22.37 -0.87
N ASP A 30 -13.39 22.21 -1.13
CA ASP A 30 -14.26 21.39 -0.26
C ASP A 30 -13.79 19.93 -0.22
N ALA A 31 -13.45 19.36 -1.39
CA ALA A 31 -12.94 18.01 -1.51
C ALA A 31 -11.60 17.84 -0.77
N GLU A 32 -10.68 18.80 -0.92
CA GLU A 32 -9.39 18.78 -0.24
C GLU A 32 -9.53 18.74 1.28
N VAL A 33 -10.45 19.53 1.84
CA VAL A 33 -10.70 19.54 3.29
C VAL A 33 -11.23 18.18 3.76
N ILE A 34 -12.23 17.63 3.07
CA ILE A 34 -12.83 16.34 3.45
C ILE A 34 -11.82 15.19 3.28
N ASN A 35 -11.15 15.12 2.13
CA ASN A 35 -10.28 14.00 1.77
C ASN A 35 -9.04 13.94 2.66
N ASN A 36 -8.43 15.09 3.00
CA ASN A 36 -7.30 15.12 3.93
C ASN A 36 -7.70 14.66 5.34
N VAL A 37 -8.86 15.08 5.85
CA VAL A 37 -9.36 14.61 7.15
C VAL A 37 -9.59 13.09 7.12
N CYS A 38 -10.26 12.59 6.08
CA CYS A 38 -10.52 11.16 5.92
C CYS A 38 -9.21 10.36 5.83
N LEU A 39 -8.22 10.84 5.07
CA LEU A 39 -6.91 10.20 4.93
C LEU A 39 -6.20 10.07 6.27
N ILE A 40 -6.17 11.12 7.08
CA ILE A 40 -5.52 11.11 8.39
C ILE A 40 -6.19 10.09 9.32
N ILE A 41 -7.52 10.07 9.37
CA ILE A 41 -8.26 9.15 10.24
C ILE A 41 -8.06 7.71 9.79
N LEU A 42 -8.15 7.43 8.49
CA LEU A 42 -7.95 6.07 7.97
C LEU A 42 -6.52 5.59 8.13
N ARG A 43 -5.52 6.48 8.02
CA ARG A 43 -4.13 6.15 8.34
C ARG A 43 -3.97 5.73 9.80
N LYS A 44 -4.50 6.53 10.75
CA LYS A 44 -4.50 6.17 12.17
C LYS A 44 -5.20 4.83 12.45
N ARG A 45 -6.33 4.55 11.80
CA ARG A 45 -7.05 3.26 11.94
C ARG A 45 -6.26 2.07 11.39
N ARG A 46 -5.33 2.31 10.45
CA ARG A 46 -4.50 1.29 9.79
C ARG A 46 -3.09 1.18 10.37
N GLU A 47 -2.72 2.03 11.33
CA GLU A 47 -1.44 1.90 12.03
C GLU A 47 -1.37 0.52 12.67
N LYS A 48 -0.32 -0.25 12.34
CA LYS A 48 -0.16 -1.60 12.87
C LYS A 48 -0.01 -1.52 14.39
N PRO A 49 -0.78 -2.32 15.14
CA PRO A 49 -0.58 -2.41 16.57
C PRO A 49 0.84 -2.90 16.88
N ASN A 50 1.41 -2.40 17.96
CA ASN A 50 2.71 -2.87 18.40
C ASN A 50 2.55 -4.31 18.90
N HIS A 51 3.54 -5.17 18.65
CA HIS A 51 3.54 -6.58 19.09
C HIS A 51 3.47 -6.75 20.62
N LYS A 52 3.56 -5.65 21.38
CA LYS A 52 3.43 -5.58 22.84
C LYS A 52 2.07 -5.06 23.32
N ASP A 53 1.21 -4.60 22.42
CA ASP A 53 -0.08 -3.99 22.77
C ASP A 53 -1.05 -5.07 23.25
N SER A 54 -1.64 -4.87 24.43
CA SER A 54 -2.72 -5.73 24.90
C SER A 54 -4.03 -5.41 24.17
N LEU A 55 -5.00 -6.32 24.21
CA LEU A 55 -6.36 -6.06 23.69
C LEU A 55 -6.98 -4.78 24.28
N GLY A 56 -6.66 -4.46 25.54
CA GLY A 56 -7.10 -3.22 26.19
C GLY A 56 -6.48 -1.97 25.56
N ASP A 57 -5.21 -2.03 25.17
CA ASP A 57 -4.51 -0.94 24.50
C ASP A 57 -5.07 -0.72 23.09
N LEU A 58 -5.37 -1.80 22.36
CA LEU A 58 -6.02 -1.73 21.05
C LEU A 58 -7.39 -1.05 21.11
N LEU A 59 -8.24 -1.47 22.06
CA LEU A 59 -9.57 -0.87 22.26
C LEU A 59 -9.47 0.60 22.66
N THR A 60 -8.52 0.93 23.54
CA THR A 60 -8.30 2.32 23.97
C THR A 60 -7.84 3.20 22.81
N ASN A 61 -6.94 2.70 21.96
CA ASN A 61 -6.46 3.41 20.77
C ASN A 61 -7.59 3.62 19.75
N LEU A 62 -8.40 2.60 19.48
CA LEU A 62 -9.56 2.73 18.60
C LEU A 62 -10.56 3.78 19.11
N LEU A 63 -10.89 3.74 20.40
CA LEU A 63 -11.78 4.73 21.02
C LEU A 63 -11.20 6.14 20.99
N ALA A 64 -9.87 6.28 21.18
CA ALA A 64 -9.19 7.56 21.07
C ALA A 64 -9.29 8.13 19.65
N ILE A 65 -9.12 7.30 18.62
CA ILE A 65 -9.27 7.72 17.22
C ILE A 65 -10.69 8.23 16.94
N GLU A 66 -11.72 7.53 17.42
CA GLU A 66 -13.11 7.95 17.23
C GLU A 66 -13.42 9.28 17.94
N ASN A 67 -12.89 9.47 19.15
CA ASN A 67 -13.04 10.72 19.90
C ASN A 67 -12.28 11.90 19.26
N ASP A 68 -11.22 11.62 18.49
CA ASP A 68 -10.43 12.62 17.78
C ASP A 68 -11.13 13.15 16.51
N ILE A 69 -12.11 12.43 15.94
CA ILE A 69 -12.73 12.79 14.65
C ILE A 69 -13.31 14.20 14.68
N PRO A 70 -14.15 14.61 15.66
CA PRO A 70 -14.71 15.97 15.69
C PRO A 70 -13.63 17.05 15.87
N ILE A 71 -12.54 16.72 16.58
CA ILE A 71 -11.41 17.62 16.81
C ILE A 71 -10.65 17.86 15.50
N LEU A 72 -10.41 16.79 14.72
CA LEU A 72 -9.77 16.86 13.41
C LEU A 72 -10.61 17.66 12.42
N ILE A 73 -11.91 17.38 12.34
CA ILE A 73 -12.84 18.15 11.48
C ILE A 73 -12.79 19.63 11.85
N LYS A 74 -12.83 19.96 13.14
CA LYS A 74 -12.75 21.35 13.62
C LYS A 74 -11.43 22.01 13.21
N ALA A 75 -10.30 21.34 13.42
CA ALA A 75 -8.99 21.89 13.07
C ALA A 75 -8.87 22.22 11.58
N PHE A 76 -9.36 21.32 10.71
CA PHE A 76 -9.33 21.52 9.26
C PHE A 76 -10.32 22.58 8.78
N THR A 77 -11.52 22.64 9.36
CA THR A 77 -12.51 23.66 9.01
C THR A 77 -12.08 25.06 9.47
N ASP A 78 -11.54 25.20 10.68
CA ASP A 78 -10.98 26.47 11.15
C ASP A 78 -9.81 26.93 10.26
N ALA A 79 -8.94 26.01 9.85
CA ALA A 79 -7.85 26.31 8.93
C ALA A 79 -8.34 26.72 7.53
N ALA A 80 -9.37 26.05 7.00
CA ALA A 80 -9.96 26.38 5.71
C ALA A 80 -10.64 27.76 5.71
N ILE A 81 -11.35 28.13 6.79
CA ILE A 81 -11.92 29.47 6.98
C ILE A 81 -10.81 30.54 6.94
N GLU A 82 -9.68 30.27 7.58
CA GLU A 82 -8.56 31.21 7.63
C GLU A 82 -7.85 31.35 6.28
N LEU A 83 -7.72 30.25 5.52
CA LEU A 83 -7.07 30.24 4.21
C LEU A 83 -7.95 30.81 3.09
N PHE A 84 -9.27 30.62 3.18
CA PHE A 84 -10.22 30.98 2.12
C PHE A 84 -11.44 31.73 2.70
N PRO A 85 -11.26 32.89 3.36
CA PRO A 85 -12.33 33.56 4.10
C PRO A 85 -13.49 34.05 3.22
N ASP A 86 -13.23 34.34 1.94
CA ASP A 86 -14.25 34.82 1.00
C ASP A 86 -15.13 33.69 0.44
N TYR A 87 -14.70 32.43 0.61
CA TYR A 87 -15.37 31.25 0.06
C TYR A 87 -15.88 30.31 1.15
N PHE A 88 -15.00 29.92 2.08
CA PHE A 88 -15.24 28.83 3.01
C PHE A 88 -15.97 29.32 4.26
N GLY A 89 -17.26 29.03 4.34
CA GLY A 89 -18.14 29.51 5.42
C GLY A 89 -18.95 28.40 6.09
N VAL A 90 -19.98 28.81 6.85
CA VAL A 90 -20.82 27.91 7.68
C VAL A 90 -21.37 26.72 6.89
N ARG A 91 -21.77 26.93 5.63
CA ARG A 91 -22.28 25.86 4.77
C ARG A 91 -21.21 24.80 4.47
N ASN A 92 -19.98 25.22 4.16
CA ASN A 92 -18.86 24.31 3.89
C ASN A 92 -18.50 23.54 5.15
N VAL A 93 -18.45 24.22 6.31
CA VAL A 93 -18.23 23.58 7.61
C VAL A 93 -19.26 22.48 7.85
N LEU A 94 -20.55 22.77 7.68
CA LEU A 94 -21.60 21.77 7.85
C LEU A 94 -21.44 20.60 6.88
N ALA A 95 -21.07 20.87 5.63
CA ALA A 95 -20.80 19.83 4.63
C ALA A 95 -19.63 18.93 5.05
N VAL A 96 -18.56 19.47 5.63
CA VAL A 96 -17.43 18.67 6.15
C VAL A 96 -17.87 17.82 7.35
N TYR A 97 -18.62 18.39 8.30
CA TYR A 97 -19.11 17.67 9.48
C TYR A 97 -20.05 16.50 9.15
N LEU A 98 -20.76 16.57 8.03
CA LEU A 98 -21.61 15.48 7.54
C LEU A 98 -20.86 14.53 6.58
N GLY A 99 -20.03 15.09 5.71
CA GLY A 99 -19.31 14.37 4.67
C GLY A 99 -18.23 13.46 5.23
N VAL A 100 -17.45 13.91 6.21
CA VAL A 100 -16.36 13.10 6.78
C VAL A 100 -16.89 11.80 7.42
N PRO A 101 -17.86 11.81 8.36
CA PRO A 101 -18.39 10.57 8.92
C PRO A 101 -19.02 9.64 7.88
N ASN A 102 -19.75 10.19 6.91
CA ASN A 102 -20.38 9.40 5.85
C ASN A 102 -19.36 8.76 4.91
N ASN A 103 -18.27 9.46 4.61
CA ASN A 103 -17.19 8.92 3.80
C ASN A 103 -16.40 7.84 4.57
N LEU A 104 -16.15 8.06 5.86
CA LEU A 104 -15.45 7.09 6.72
C LEU A 104 -16.22 5.79 6.96
N SER A 105 -17.54 5.78 6.80
CA SER A 105 -18.36 4.57 6.90
C SER A 105 -18.41 3.77 5.59
N TRP A 106 -17.97 4.34 4.48
CA TRP A 106 -17.90 3.66 3.20
C TRP A 106 -16.62 2.81 3.10
N GLU A 107 -16.79 1.50 2.90
CA GLU A 107 -15.70 0.52 2.85
C GLU A 107 -14.66 0.84 1.75
N GLY A 108 -15.10 1.35 0.60
CA GLY A 108 -14.24 1.72 -0.53
C GLY A 108 -13.53 3.07 -0.40
N MET A 109 -13.66 3.76 0.74
CA MET A 109 -13.12 5.11 0.89
C MET A 109 -11.60 5.17 0.78
N TRP A 110 -10.88 4.14 1.24
CA TRP A 110 -9.43 4.12 1.12
C TRP A 110 -8.97 4.07 -0.33
N ASP A 111 -9.56 3.18 -1.14
CA ASP A 111 -9.20 3.03 -2.55
C ASP A 111 -9.57 4.29 -3.33
N PHE A 112 -10.71 4.89 -3.01
CA PHE A 112 -11.10 6.18 -3.55
C PHE A 112 -10.06 7.27 -3.23
N LEU A 113 -9.57 7.35 -1.99
CA LEU A 113 -8.53 8.31 -1.63
C LEU A 113 -7.21 8.01 -2.36
N ALA A 114 -6.85 6.73 -2.52
CA ALA A 114 -5.64 6.35 -3.23
C ALA A 114 -5.68 6.82 -4.68
N ASP A 115 -6.81 6.61 -5.35
CA ASP A 115 -7.04 7.11 -6.70
C ASP A 115 -7.12 8.63 -6.77
N TYR A 116 -7.77 9.27 -5.80
CA TYR A 116 -7.89 10.71 -5.71
C TYR A 116 -6.52 11.37 -5.60
N PHE A 117 -5.69 10.99 -4.63
CA PHE A 117 -4.37 11.58 -4.42
C PHE A 117 -3.41 11.25 -5.54
N ARG A 118 -3.47 10.05 -6.12
CA ARG A 118 -2.67 9.71 -7.30
C ARG A 118 -3.04 10.59 -8.50
N SER A 119 -4.33 10.74 -8.78
CA SER A 119 -4.81 11.43 -9.99
C SER A 119 -4.76 12.95 -9.88
N ASN A 120 -4.88 13.51 -8.67
CA ASN A 120 -4.97 14.96 -8.45
C ASN A 120 -3.67 15.57 -7.90
N HIS A 121 -2.82 14.76 -7.26
CA HIS A 121 -1.59 15.23 -6.63
C HIS A 121 -0.33 14.52 -7.13
N GLY A 122 -0.46 13.45 -7.91
CA GLY A 122 0.65 12.57 -8.25
C GLY A 122 1.26 11.87 -7.02
N VAL A 123 0.50 11.79 -5.91
CA VAL A 123 0.97 11.21 -4.65
C VAL A 123 0.35 9.84 -4.46
N GLU A 124 1.19 8.83 -4.27
CA GLU A 124 0.74 7.52 -3.83
C GLU A 124 0.59 7.54 -2.30
N ILE A 125 -0.63 7.28 -1.82
CA ILE A 125 -0.91 7.20 -0.37
C ILE A 125 -1.05 5.77 0.13
N ASN A 126 -0.88 4.78 -0.75
CA ASN A 126 -0.77 3.37 -0.41
C ASN A 126 0.58 3.11 0.27
N GLU A 127 0.73 3.63 1.48
CA GLU A 127 1.83 3.36 2.40
C GLU A 127 1.31 2.63 3.64
N VAL A 128 0.47 1.60 3.46
CA VAL A 128 0.42 0.39 4.33
C VAL A 128 -0.06 -0.79 3.49
N THR A 129 0.63 -1.03 2.39
CA THR A 129 1.07 -2.38 2.08
C THR A 129 2.55 -2.18 1.97
N THR A 130 3.29 -2.60 3.00
CA THR A 130 4.73 -2.74 2.87
C THR A 130 4.94 -3.66 1.69
N SER A 131 5.16 -3.07 0.53
CA SER A 131 5.75 -3.70 -0.62
C SER A 131 7.18 -4.00 -0.18
N ILE A 132 7.31 -5.04 0.65
CA ILE A 132 8.62 -5.56 1.03
C ILE A 132 9.19 -6.00 -0.29
N THR A 133 10.25 -5.34 -0.73
CA THR A 133 11.00 -5.83 -1.88
C THR A 133 12.15 -6.64 -1.31
N LYS A 134 12.05 -7.96 -1.41
CA LYS A 134 13.22 -8.83 -1.20
C LYS A 134 13.94 -9.00 -2.52
N VAL A 135 15.25 -8.79 -2.50
CA VAL A 135 16.14 -9.02 -3.63
C VAL A 135 16.93 -10.28 -3.31
N PHE A 136 16.74 -11.32 -4.10
CA PHE A 136 17.50 -12.55 -4.01
C PHE A 136 18.50 -12.60 -5.16
N SER A 137 19.79 -12.64 -4.83
CA SER A 137 20.87 -12.73 -5.80
C SER A 137 21.31 -14.17 -5.90
N SER A 138 21.05 -14.80 -7.04
CA SER A 138 21.42 -16.19 -7.29
C SER A 138 22.65 -16.27 -8.16
N ILE A 139 23.66 -17.04 -7.75
CA ILE A 139 24.86 -17.30 -8.55
C ILE A 139 24.77 -18.62 -9.32
N ARG A 140 23.86 -19.52 -8.92
CA ARG A 140 23.70 -20.86 -9.49
C ARG A 140 22.23 -21.24 -9.66
N HIS A 141 21.89 -21.87 -10.77
CA HIS A 141 20.54 -22.41 -10.97
C HIS A 141 20.52 -23.75 -11.69
N GLU A 142 19.54 -24.58 -11.30
CA GLU A 142 19.28 -25.90 -11.85
C GLU A 142 17.95 -25.90 -12.60
N ARG A 143 17.93 -26.41 -13.83
CA ARG A 143 16.72 -26.59 -14.62
C ARG A 143 16.33 -28.05 -14.66
N PHE A 144 15.07 -28.31 -14.38
CA PHE A 144 14.44 -29.60 -14.47
C PHE A 144 13.34 -29.58 -15.53
N GLU A 145 13.26 -30.63 -16.32
CA GLU A 145 12.14 -30.90 -17.23
C GLU A 145 11.58 -32.28 -16.91
N ASN A 146 10.27 -32.37 -16.68
CA ASN A 146 9.62 -33.59 -16.20
C ASN A 146 10.28 -34.16 -14.93
N ASN A 147 10.70 -33.28 -14.02
CA ASN A 147 11.44 -33.60 -12.79
C ASN A 147 12.82 -34.25 -13.01
N ILE A 148 13.36 -34.20 -14.22
CA ILE A 148 14.72 -34.66 -14.53
C ILE A 148 15.63 -33.44 -14.67
N LEU A 149 16.77 -33.42 -13.99
CA LEU A 149 17.78 -32.37 -14.13
C LEU A 149 18.32 -32.38 -15.57
N VAL A 150 18.16 -31.26 -16.28
CA VAL A 150 18.58 -31.11 -17.69
C VAL A 150 19.73 -30.13 -17.86
N SER A 151 19.89 -29.17 -16.96
CA SER A 151 21.02 -28.26 -16.99
C SER A 151 21.31 -27.65 -15.63
N GLU A 152 22.58 -27.32 -15.42
CA GLU A 152 23.07 -26.52 -14.32
C GLU A 152 23.84 -25.33 -14.89
N SER A 153 23.76 -24.17 -14.24
CA SER A 153 24.38 -22.95 -14.74
C SER A 153 24.85 -22.07 -13.58
N GLU A 154 26.12 -21.66 -13.63
CA GLU A 154 26.72 -20.68 -12.72
C GLU A 154 26.67 -19.30 -13.39
N VAL A 155 25.51 -18.65 -13.30
CA VAL A 155 25.28 -17.33 -13.90
C VAL A 155 24.43 -16.50 -12.96
N ASP A 156 24.87 -15.27 -12.74
CA ASP A 156 24.19 -14.31 -11.89
C ASP A 156 22.76 -14.02 -12.40
N ARG A 157 21.83 -14.08 -11.44
CA ARG A 157 20.43 -13.73 -11.61
C ARG A 157 19.99 -12.89 -10.42
N VAL A 158 19.31 -11.80 -10.72
CA VAL A 158 18.68 -10.97 -9.69
C VAL A 158 17.19 -11.21 -9.75
N ILE A 159 16.65 -11.73 -8.64
CA ILE A 159 15.24 -12.01 -8.48
C ILE A 159 14.66 -10.93 -7.56
N ASN A 160 13.80 -10.09 -8.11
CA ASN A 160 13.08 -9.08 -7.32
C ASN A 160 11.70 -9.63 -7.01
N ILE A 161 11.39 -9.71 -5.71
CA ILE A 161 10.11 -10.16 -5.19
C ILE A 161 9.51 -8.98 -4.43
N ASN A 162 8.48 -8.39 -5.01
CA ASN A 162 7.72 -7.33 -4.35
C ASN A 162 6.45 -7.91 -3.75
N PHE A 163 6.31 -7.83 -2.43
CA PHE A 163 5.14 -8.30 -1.69
C PHE A 163 4.06 -7.22 -1.67
N ASP A 164 3.22 -7.16 -2.71
CA ASP A 164 2.08 -6.22 -2.77
C ASP A 164 1.19 -6.32 -1.52
N ASN A 165 1.01 -7.52 -0.95
CA ASN A 165 0.47 -7.79 0.39
C ASN A 165 0.87 -9.22 0.84
N GLU A 166 0.35 -9.74 1.95
CA GLU A 166 0.63 -11.14 2.38
C GLU A 166 0.21 -12.17 1.33
N ASP A 167 -0.80 -11.85 0.53
CA ASP A 167 -1.42 -12.77 -0.42
C ASP A 167 -0.95 -12.57 -1.87
N ASN A 168 -0.25 -11.49 -2.21
CA ASN A 168 0.05 -11.15 -3.60
C ASN A 168 1.48 -10.67 -3.75
N ILE A 169 2.13 -11.18 -4.80
CA ILE A 169 3.50 -10.82 -5.14
C ILE A 169 3.63 -10.40 -6.60
N LEU A 170 4.63 -9.58 -6.88
CA LEU A 170 5.15 -9.28 -8.20
C LEU A 170 6.61 -9.76 -8.27
N VAL A 171 6.87 -10.73 -9.15
CA VAL A 171 8.19 -11.35 -9.33
C VAL A 171 8.79 -10.94 -10.66
N SER A 172 10.08 -10.59 -10.67
CA SER A 172 10.88 -10.46 -11.89
C SER A 172 12.23 -11.14 -11.73
N ILE A 173 12.77 -11.70 -12.81
CA ILE A 173 14.08 -12.35 -12.83
C ILE A 173 14.89 -11.70 -13.94
N ALA A 174 15.85 -10.85 -13.60
CA ALA A 174 16.68 -10.21 -14.61
C ALA A 174 17.75 -11.19 -15.13
N PRO A 175 17.95 -11.30 -16.47
CA PRO A 175 17.21 -10.69 -17.58
C PRO A 175 16.09 -11.58 -18.18
N SER A 176 15.83 -12.76 -17.60
CA SER A 176 15.08 -13.86 -18.23
C SER A 176 13.56 -13.84 -18.07
N LEU A 177 13.01 -13.10 -17.10
CA LEU A 177 11.58 -13.06 -16.81
C LEU A 177 11.12 -11.63 -16.52
N SER A 178 10.25 -11.11 -17.39
CA SER A 178 9.52 -9.87 -17.15
C SER A 178 8.63 -9.99 -15.90
N PRO A 179 8.26 -8.88 -15.24
CA PRO A 179 7.41 -8.92 -14.06
C PRO A 179 6.13 -9.76 -14.24
N LYS A 180 5.85 -10.65 -13.28
CA LYS A 180 4.66 -11.51 -13.21
C LYS A 180 3.99 -11.36 -11.85
N LYS A 181 2.67 -11.14 -11.86
CA LYS A 181 1.86 -11.14 -10.64
C LYS A 181 1.46 -12.55 -10.26
N ALA A 182 1.42 -12.85 -8.97
CA ALA A 182 0.98 -14.13 -8.43
C ALA A 182 0.25 -13.95 -7.09
N ALA A 183 -0.66 -14.88 -6.79
CA ALA A 183 -1.43 -14.93 -5.54
C ALA A 183 -1.02 -16.14 -4.70
N LEU A 184 -1.02 -16.00 -3.37
CA LEU A 184 -0.66 -17.02 -2.41
C LEU A 184 -1.62 -18.20 -2.53
N LYS A 185 -1.05 -19.39 -2.69
CA LYS A 185 -1.79 -20.65 -2.76
C LYS A 185 -1.71 -21.39 -1.43
N SER A 186 -0.52 -21.42 -0.85
CA SER A 186 -0.24 -22.18 0.36
C SER A 186 0.97 -21.63 1.08
N GLU A 187 0.95 -21.73 2.39
CA GLU A 187 1.99 -21.31 3.31
C GLU A 187 2.24 -22.41 4.35
N SER A 188 3.52 -22.58 4.68
CA SER A 188 4.02 -23.40 5.78
C SER A 188 5.16 -22.63 6.45
N GLU A 189 5.62 -23.07 7.62
CA GLU A 189 6.54 -22.34 8.50
C GLU A 189 7.65 -21.58 7.76
N ASN A 190 8.37 -22.25 6.84
CA ASN A 190 9.49 -21.66 6.10
C ASN A 190 9.28 -21.66 4.58
N LYS A 191 8.06 -21.85 4.08
CA LYS A 191 7.82 -21.99 2.63
C LYS A 191 6.50 -21.41 2.20
N LYS A 192 6.55 -20.52 1.20
CA LYS A 192 5.37 -19.91 0.56
C LYS A 192 5.29 -20.28 -0.91
N THR A 193 4.10 -20.63 -1.37
CA THR A 193 3.82 -20.99 -2.77
C THR A 193 2.78 -20.05 -3.35
N TYR A 194 3.09 -19.47 -4.51
CA TYR A 194 2.24 -18.52 -5.22
C TYR A 194 1.90 -19.04 -6.62
N ILE A 195 0.65 -18.89 -7.04
CA ILE A 195 0.20 -19.17 -8.42
C ILE A 195 0.13 -17.87 -9.19
N GLY A 196 0.75 -17.82 -10.35
CA GLY A 196 0.68 -16.69 -11.27
C GLY A 196 -0.75 -16.41 -11.73
N PHE A 197 -1.07 -15.12 -11.88
CA PHE A 197 -2.27 -14.70 -12.62
C PHE A 197 -2.19 -15.15 -14.09
N ASP A 198 -0.96 -15.22 -14.59
CA ASP A 198 -0.61 -16.01 -15.76
C ASP A 198 -0.42 -17.47 -15.31
N THR A 199 -1.38 -18.33 -15.65
CA THR A 199 -1.44 -19.73 -15.18
C THR A 199 -0.26 -20.59 -15.65
N ASP A 200 0.55 -20.08 -16.58
CA ASP A 200 1.79 -20.72 -17.00
C ASP A 200 2.89 -20.65 -15.94
N TYR A 201 2.72 -19.90 -14.84
CA TYR A 201 3.76 -19.65 -13.85
C TYR A 201 3.31 -19.95 -12.42
N SER A 202 4.19 -20.56 -11.64
CA SER A 202 4.11 -20.64 -10.18
C SER A 202 5.46 -20.36 -9.55
N PHE A 203 5.45 -19.80 -8.35
CA PHE A 203 6.63 -19.38 -7.63
C PHE A 203 6.64 -20.00 -6.24
N ILE A 204 7.79 -20.50 -5.81
CA ILE A 204 7.98 -21.07 -4.48
C ILE A 204 9.18 -20.37 -3.85
N ILE A 205 9.00 -19.89 -2.63
CA ILE A 205 10.02 -19.19 -1.87
C ILE A 205 10.22 -19.98 -0.58
N ASP A 206 11.44 -20.46 -0.36
CA ASP A 206 11.86 -21.10 0.88
C ASP A 206 12.71 -20.10 1.68
N PHE A 207 12.40 -19.95 2.96
CA PHE A 207 13.00 -18.99 3.89
C PHE A 207 13.84 -19.69 4.95
N ASP A 208 14.87 -19.02 5.45
CA ASP A 208 15.63 -19.47 6.61
C ASP A 208 15.02 -19.00 7.94
N ASP A 209 15.65 -19.35 9.06
CA ASP A 209 15.20 -18.98 10.42
C ASP A 209 15.26 -17.46 10.70
N PHE A 210 15.85 -16.67 9.79
CA PHE A 210 15.97 -15.21 9.86
C PHE A 210 15.06 -14.51 8.85
N ASP A 211 14.08 -15.22 8.27
CA ASP A 211 13.18 -14.75 7.21
C ASP A 211 13.91 -14.37 5.90
N GLU A 212 15.17 -14.73 5.70
CA GLU A 212 15.89 -14.52 4.44
C GLU A 212 15.60 -15.62 3.42
N ILE A 213 15.67 -15.28 2.12
CA ILE A 213 15.36 -16.23 1.06
C ILE A 213 16.54 -17.18 0.92
N GLU A 214 16.34 -18.45 1.25
CA GLU A 214 17.34 -19.50 1.09
C GLU A 214 17.34 -20.03 -0.35
N THR A 215 16.14 -20.30 -0.89
CA THR A 215 15.99 -20.71 -2.29
C THR A 215 14.75 -20.12 -2.94
N PHE A 216 14.85 -19.87 -4.24
CA PHE A 216 13.74 -19.43 -5.05
C PHE A 216 13.48 -20.43 -6.19
N THR A 217 12.23 -20.82 -6.40
CA THR A 217 11.85 -21.72 -7.49
C THR A 217 10.83 -21.05 -8.41
N LEU A 218 11.12 -21.08 -9.71
CA LEU A 218 10.16 -20.82 -10.77
C LEU A 218 9.68 -22.16 -11.36
N GLU A 219 8.36 -22.36 -11.40
CA GLU A 219 7.73 -23.49 -12.08
C GLU A 219 6.86 -22.99 -13.23
N MET A 220 6.88 -23.74 -14.33
CA MET A 220 5.94 -23.60 -15.44
C MET A 220 5.14 -24.90 -15.59
N PRO A 221 4.01 -25.05 -14.87
CA PRO A 221 3.32 -26.33 -14.75
C PRO A 221 2.92 -26.93 -16.10
N ASN A 222 2.41 -26.08 -17.01
CA ASN A 222 1.97 -26.50 -18.35
C ASN A 222 3.11 -26.98 -19.24
N ARG A 223 4.36 -26.65 -18.90
CA ARG A 223 5.57 -27.06 -19.64
C ARG A 223 6.37 -28.13 -18.90
N HIS A 224 5.90 -28.57 -17.73
CA HIS A 224 6.63 -29.46 -16.83
C HIS A 224 8.08 -29.01 -16.58
N LEU A 225 8.29 -27.71 -16.49
CA LEU A 225 9.59 -27.08 -16.34
C LEU A 225 9.70 -26.46 -14.96
N LYS A 226 10.83 -26.68 -14.30
CA LYS A 226 11.16 -26.11 -13.00
C LYS A 226 12.57 -25.56 -13.04
N ILE A 227 12.79 -24.37 -12.49
CA ILE A 227 14.11 -23.78 -12.31
C ILE A 227 14.26 -23.43 -10.83
N VAL A 228 15.31 -23.94 -10.21
CA VAL A 228 15.66 -23.65 -8.81
C VAL A 228 16.89 -22.77 -8.80
N TYR A 229 16.81 -21.67 -8.05
CA TYR A 229 17.83 -20.66 -7.91
C TYR A 229 18.42 -20.73 -6.51
N TYR A 230 19.75 -20.72 -6.46
CA TYR A 230 20.57 -20.81 -5.25
C TYR A 230 21.48 -19.59 -5.15
N GLU A 231 21.70 -19.10 -3.93
CA GLU A 231 22.76 -18.14 -3.60
C GLU A 231 24.15 -18.77 -3.73
#